data_AF-W6NHV9-F1
#
_entry.id   AF-W6NHV9-F1
#
_cell.length_a   1.000
_cell.length_b   1.000
_cell.length_c   1.000
_cell.angle_alpha   90.00
_cell.angle_beta   90.00
_cell.angle_gamma   90.00
#
_symmetry.space_group_name_H-M   'P 1'
#
loop_
_entity.id
_entity.type
_entity.pdbx_description
1 polymer ?
#
loop_
_entity_poly.entity_id
_entity_poly.type
_entity_poly.pdbx_seq_one_letter_code
_entity_poly.pdbx_strand_id
1 'polypeptide(L)'
;MVVDNLKENVPLQKEAKVSMASTELQPWPEFIQKRIEMWDRLMAEYKAEIAMKKSTPIKITLPDGKQFDGESWRTTPLQIAEKISKGLAENTVIAKVNGGVWDLDRPFEGDATLQLLKFDDDEAKQVFWHSSAHVLGEAMERYCGGHLCYGP
;
A
#
# COMPACT_ATOMS: atom_id res chain seq x y z
N MET A 1 -13.68 38.05 -41.22
CA MET A 1 -13.64 36.72 -40.58
C MET A 1 -12.95 36.89 -39.25
N VAL A 2 -13.75 36.79 -38.20
CA VAL A 2 -13.35 36.89 -36.79
C VAL A 2 -12.78 35.54 -36.38
N VAL A 3 -11.60 35.52 -35.78
CA VAL A 3 -11.20 34.48 -34.82
C VAL A 3 -10.36 35.17 -33.76
N ASP A 4 -11.07 35.73 -32.79
CA ASP A 4 -10.53 36.15 -31.50
C ASP A 4 -9.87 34.95 -30.82
N ASN A 5 -8.57 35.06 -30.59
CA ASN A 5 -7.80 34.07 -29.86
C ASN A 5 -7.93 34.40 -28.37
N LEU A 6 -9.03 33.95 -27.76
CA LEU A 6 -9.25 34.00 -26.32
C LEU A 6 -8.22 33.08 -25.64
N LYS A 7 -7.09 33.66 -25.23
CA LYS A 7 -6.30 33.10 -24.14
C LYS A 7 -7.10 33.29 -22.86
N GLU A 8 -7.93 32.31 -22.53
CA GLU A 8 -8.51 32.20 -21.19
C GLU A 8 -7.36 32.03 -20.20
N ASN A 9 -7.06 33.13 -19.51
CA ASN A 9 -6.11 33.20 -18.42
C ASN A 9 -6.75 32.53 -17.21
N VAL A 10 -6.65 31.20 -17.12
CA VAL A 10 -7.10 30.44 -15.95
C VAL A 10 -6.31 30.95 -14.74
N PRO A 11 -6.97 31.54 -13.71
CA PRO A 11 -6.26 32.02 -12.55
C PRO A 11 -5.60 30.84 -11.84
N LEU A 12 -4.27 30.87 -11.71
CA LEU A 12 -3.53 30.01 -10.79
C LEU A 12 -4.24 30.03 -9.44
N GLN A 13 -4.71 28.87 -9.01
CA GLN A 13 -5.41 28.69 -7.74
C GLN A 13 -4.56 29.29 -6.62
N LYS A 14 -5.17 30.21 -5.85
CA LYS A 14 -4.55 30.82 -4.67
C LYS A 14 -3.97 29.72 -3.79
N GLU A 15 -2.68 29.82 -3.46
CA GLU A 15 -2.03 28.97 -2.48
C GLU A 15 -2.90 28.91 -1.21
N ALA A 16 -3.42 27.72 -0.92
CA ALA A 16 -4.18 27.49 0.29
C ALA A 16 -3.27 27.76 1.48
N LYS A 17 -3.64 28.72 2.34
CA LYS A 17 -2.96 28.93 3.62
C LYS A 17 -3.17 27.69 4.48
N VAL A 18 -2.19 26.78 4.50
CA VAL A 18 -2.20 25.63 5.41
C VAL A 18 -2.03 26.17 6.83
N SER A 19 -3.07 26.04 7.65
CA SER A 19 -3.05 26.38 9.06
C SER A 19 -2.05 25.49 9.80
N MET A 20 -1.15 26.10 10.58
CA MET A 20 -0.17 25.42 11.45
C MET A 20 -0.75 25.05 12.83
N ALA A 21 -2.05 25.30 13.06
CA ALA A 21 -2.70 24.90 14.31
C ALA A 21 -2.87 23.36 14.32
N SER A 22 -2.58 22.73 15.48
CA SER A 22 -2.75 21.29 15.65
C SER A 22 -4.20 20.91 15.34
N THR A 23 -4.37 20.03 14.35
CA THR A 23 -5.66 19.50 13.95
C THR A 23 -6.09 18.34 14.85
N GLU A 24 -5.17 17.66 15.54
CA GLU A 24 -5.48 16.45 16.30
C GLU A 24 -5.86 16.75 17.76
N LEU A 25 -6.61 15.82 18.36
CA LEU A 25 -6.93 15.82 19.78
C LEU A 25 -5.66 15.74 20.63
N GLN A 26 -5.62 16.49 21.72
CA GLN A 26 -4.53 16.44 22.70
C GLN A 26 -5.13 16.32 24.11
N PRO A 27 -4.97 15.17 24.80
CA PRO A 27 -4.27 13.96 24.36
C PRO A 27 -5.05 13.15 23.31
N TRP A 28 -4.37 12.28 22.57
CA TRP A 28 -5.03 11.26 21.75
C TRP A 28 -5.82 10.26 22.62
N PRO A 29 -6.85 9.60 22.05
CA PRO A 29 -7.54 8.51 22.72
C PRO A 29 -6.59 7.38 23.17
N GLU A 30 -6.75 6.88 24.39
CA GLU A 30 -5.85 5.89 24.99
C GLU A 30 -5.70 4.58 24.19
N PHE A 31 -6.74 4.19 23.44
CA PHE A 31 -6.71 2.95 22.67
C PHE A 31 -5.70 3.00 21.50
N ILE A 32 -5.34 4.19 21.01
CA ILE A 32 -4.35 4.35 19.93
C ILE A 32 -2.99 3.82 20.41
N GLN A 33 -2.54 4.27 21.57
CA GLN A 33 -1.27 3.83 22.15
C GLN A 33 -1.26 2.32 22.42
N LYS A 34 -2.36 1.77 22.97
CA LYS A 34 -2.51 0.33 23.20
C LYS A 34 -2.44 -0.49 21.90
N ARG A 35 -3.04 0.01 20.81
CA ARG A 35 -2.98 -0.63 19.47
C ARG A 35 -1.56 -0.61 18.91
N ILE A 36 -0.84 0.50 19.06
CA ILE A 36 0.56 0.63 18.61
C ILE A 36 1.46 -0.36 19.36
N GLU A 37 1.37 -0.41 20.69
CA GLU A 37 2.17 -1.34 21.50
C GLU A 37 1.91 -2.81 21.14
N MET A 38 0.64 -3.15 20.91
CA MET A 38 0.25 -4.48 20.46
C MET A 38 0.81 -4.79 19.06
N TRP A 39 0.69 -3.83 18.12
CA TRP A 39 1.22 -3.97 16.77
C TRP A 39 2.73 -4.15 16.77
N ASP A 40 3.48 -3.31 17.48
CA ASP A 40 4.94 -3.39 17.54
C ASP A 40 5.41 -4.74 18.07
N ARG A 41 4.75 -5.25 19.13
CA ARG A 41 5.03 -6.58 19.67
C ARG A 41 4.77 -7.68 18.64
N LEU A 42 3.58 -7.72 18.05
CA LEU A 42 3.19 -8.76 17.09
C LEU A 42 4.01 -8.69 15.80
N MET A 43 4.33 -7.48 15.35
CA MET A 43 5.15 -7.27 14.17
C MET A 43 6.60 -7.70 14.40
N ALA A 44 7.14 -7.48 15.60
CA ALA A 44 8.46 -8.00 15.97
C ALA A 44 8.48 -9.54 16.00
N GLU A 45 7.47 -10.17 16.60
CA GLU A 45 7.29 -11.63 16.61
C GLU A 45 7.20 -12.20 15.20
N TYR A 46 6.34 -11.61 14.34
CA TYR A 46 6.18 -11.99 12.94
C TYR A 46 7.47 -11.89 12.14
N LYS A 47 8.20 -10.76 12.26
CA LYS A 47 9.49 -10.58 11.58
C LYS A 47 10.53 -11.59 12.05
N ALA A 48 10.58 -11.88 13.36
CA ALA A 48 11.46 -12.90 13.90
C ALA A 48 11.11 -14.29 13.36
N GLU A 49 9.82 -14.63 13.29
CA GLU A 49 9.35 -15.90 12.73
C GLU A 49 9.78 -16.05 11.26
N ILE A 50 9.51 -15.04 10.42
CA ILE A 50 9.93 -15.05 9.01
C ILE A 50 11.45 -15.17 8.88
N ALA A 51 12.21 -14.44 9.70
CA ALA A 51 13.67 -14.53 9.68
C ALA A 51 14.17 -15.94 10.04
N MET A 52 13.49 -16.64 10.96
CA MET A 52 13.83 -18.01 11.35
C MET A 52 13.39 -19.07 10.34
N LYS A 53 12.40 -18.80 9.48
CA LYS A 53 11.96 -19.76 8.45
C LYS A 53 13.10 -20.04 7.48
N LYS A 54 13.26 -21.33 7.15
CA LYS A 54 14.27 -21.81 6.20
C LYS A 54 13.92 -21.31 4.80
N SER A 55 14.87 -20.60 4.18
CA SER A 55 14.79 -20.20 2.78
C SER A 55 15.13 -21.38 1.86
N THR A 56 14.33 -21.57 0.82
CA THR A 56 14.57 -22.49 -0.29
C THR A 56 14.49 -21.72 -1.61
N PRO A 57 15.28 -22.09 -2.63
CA PRO A 57 15.15 -21.52 -3.96
C PRO A 57 13.74 -21.79 -4.53
N ILE A 58 13.12 -20.75 -5.08
CA ILE A 58 11.78 -20.80 -5.67
C ILE A 58 11.78 -20.14 -7.05
N LYS A 59 10.81 -20.51 -7.88
CA LYS A 59 10.56 -19.90 -9.19
C LYS A 59 9.25 -19.12 -9.18
N ILE A 60 9.35 -17.86 -9.58
CA ILE A 60 8.23 -16.94 -9.70
C ILE A 60 7.94 -16.77 -11.19
N THR A 61 6.72 -17.13 -11.61
CA THR A 61 6.30 -17.08 -13.01
C THR A 61 5.33 -15.92 -13.24
N LEU A 62 5.64 -15.08 -14.22
CA LEU A 62 4.77 -13.99 -14.66
C LEU A 62 3.75 -14.45 -15.71
N PRO A 63 2.70 -13.64 -16.00
CA PRO A 63 1.65 -14.00 -16.95
C PRO A 63 2.17 -14.08 -18.40
N ASP A 64 3.28 -13.42 -18.70
CA ASP A 64 4.00 -13.48 -19.98
C ASP A 64 4.88 -14.74 -20.13
N GLY A 65 4.90 -15.61 -19.11
CA GLY A 65 5.73 -16.80 -19.05
C GLY A 65 7.17 -16.55 -18.60
N LYS A 66 7.57 -15.30 -18.34
CA LYS A 66 8.89 -14.98 -17.83
C LYS A 66 9.04 -15.51 -16.41
N GLN A 67 10.19 -16.12 -16.13
CA GLN A 67 10.50 -16.66 -14.81
C GLN A 67 11.59 -15.83 -14.12
N PHE A 68 11.44 -15.70 -12.81
CA PHE A 68 12.42 -15.09 -11.93
C PHE A 68 12.78 -16.07 -10.83
N ASP A 69 14.08 -16.20 -10.55
CA ASP A 69 14.55 -16.94 -9.40
C ASP A 69 14.44 -16.05 -8.15
N GLY A 70 13.99 -16.67 -7.06
CA GLY A 70 13.84 -16.05 -5.77
C GLY A 70 14.09 -17.04 -4.63
N GLU A 71 13.86 -16.57 -3.42
CA GLU A 71 14.04 -17.29 -2.18
C GLU A 71 12.77 -17.20 -1.34
N SER A 72 12.24 -18.35 -0.91
CA SER A 72 11.08 -18.39 -0.04
C SER A 72 11.35 -17.64 1.26
N TRP A 73 10.36 -16.93 1.79
CA TRP A 73 10.45 -16.14 3.02
C TRP A 73 11.44 -14.97 2.96
N ARG A 74 11.97 -14.64 1.77
CA ARG A 74 12.93 -13.54 1.55
C ARG A 74 12.56 -12.66 0.37
N THR A 75 12.21 -13.27 -0.76
CA THR A 75 11.82 -12.54 -1.97
C THR A 75 10.38 -12.07 -1.88
N THR A 76 10.12 -10.82 -2.24
CA THR A 76 8.77 -10.21 -2.23
C THR A 76 8.31 -9.82 -3.64
N PRO A 77 7.00 -9.67 -3.89
CA PRO A 77 6.50 -9.14 -5.15
C PRO A 77 7.12 -7.78 -5.54
N LEU A 78 7.32 -6.89 -4.56
CA LEU A 78 7.95 -5.59 -4.81
C LEU A 78 9.35 -5.74 -5.40
N GLN A 79 10.18 -6.62 -4.86
CA GLN A 79 11.53 -6.87 -5.37
C GLN A 79 11.51 -7.42 -6.80
N ILE A 80 10.52 -8.26 -7.15
CA ILE A 80 10.37 -8.73 -8.53
C ILE A 80 9.92 -7.58 -9.45
N ALA A 81 9.00 -6.72 -9.00
CA ALA A 81 8.59 -5.55 -9.76
C ALA A 81 9.76 -4.59 -10.04
N GLU A 82 10.61 -4.34 -9.03
CA GLU A 82 11.82 -3.51 -9.14
C GLU A 82 12.82 -4.10 -10.15
N LYS A 83 13.01 -5.44 -10.15
CA LYS A 83 13.85 -6.14 -11.13
C LYS A 83 13.33 -6.01 -12.57
N ILE A 84 12.03 -5.81 -12.76
CA ILE A 84 11.45 -5.58 -14.09
C ILE A 84 11.68 -4.12 -14.51
N SER A 85 11.22 -3.17 -13.69
CA SER A 85 11.55 -1.75 -13.84
C SER A 85 11.11 -0.96 -12.61
N LYS A 86 11.84 0.11 -12.28
CA LYS A 86 11.48 1.03 -11.21
C LYS A 86 10.07 1.63 -11.39
N GLY A 87 9.74 2.03 -12.62
CA GLY A 87 8.41 2.59 -12.92
C GLY A 87 7.27 1.58 -12.77
N LEU A 88 7.52 0.28 -12.98
CA LEU A 88 6.51 -0.74 -12.69
C LEU A 88 6.31 -0.89 -11.17
N ALA A 89 7.39 -0.94 -10.40
CA ALA A 89 7.32 -1.05 -8.94
C ALA A 89 6.56 0.13 -8.32
N GLU A 90 6.83 1.37 -8.78
CA GLU A 90 6.16 2.58 -8.28
C GLU A 90 4.68 2.65 -8.62
N ASN A 91 4.26 2.09 -9.76
CA ASN A 91 2.86 2.11 -10.22
C ASN A 91 2.06 0.87 -9.81
N THR A 92 2.69 -0.14 -9.21
CA THR A 92 1.99 -1.35 -8.75
C THR A 92 1.30 -1.04 -7.43
N VAL A 93 0.00 -1.34 -7.35
CA VAL A 93 -0.80 -1.13 -6.14
C VAL A 93 -0.80 -2.38 -5.26
N ILE A 94 -0.96 -3.54 -5.90
CA ILE A 94 -1.07 -4.83 -5.20
C ILE A 94 -0.59 -5.96 -6.11
N ALA A 95 -0.19 -7.09 -5.52
CA ALA A 95 0.12 -8.30 -6.28
C ALA A 95 -1.03 -9.31 -6.19
N LYS A 96 -1.13 -10.18 -7.21
CA LYS A 96 -1.80 -11.46 -7.07
C LYS A 96 -0.76 -12.56 -7.11
N VAL A 97 -0.80 -13.41 -6.10
CA VAL A 97 0.06 -14.57 -5.96
C VAL A 97 -0.82 -15.82 -5.98
N ASN A 98 -0.58 -16.72 -6.94
CA ASN A 98 -1.39 -17.92 -7.13
C ASN A 98 -2.91 -17.63 -7.25
N GLY A 99 -3.25 -16.49 -7.86
CA GLY A 99 -4.63 -16.04 -8.09
C GLY A 99 -5.29 -15.30 -6.92
N GLY A 100 -4.66 -15.21 -5.75
CA GLY A 100 -5.16 -14.46 -4.58
C GLY A 100 -4.44 -13.14 -4.37
N VAL A 101 -5.12 -12.15 -3.77
CA VAL A 101 -4.54 -10.84 -3.39
C VAL A 101 -3.39 -11.04 -2.41
N TRP A 102 -2.30 -10.31 -2.62
CA TRP A 102 -1.07 -10.44 -1.87
C TRP A 102 -0.33 -9.10 -1.74
N ASP A 103 0.12 -8.77 -0.54
CA ASP A 103 0.83 -7.52 -0.27
C ASP A 103 2.21 -7.49 -0.94
N LEU A 104 2.66 -6.31 -1.36
CA LEU A 104 3.91 -6.15 -2.12
C LEU A 104 5.17 -6.45 -1.28
N ASP A 105 5.10 -6.24 0.03
CA ASP A 105 6.16 -6.50 1.00
C ASP A 105 6.08 -7.89 1.65
N ARG A 106 4.98 -8.62 1.44
CA ARG A 106 4.83 -9.99 1.94
C ARG A 106 5.69 -10.96 1.11
N PRO A 107 6.63 -11.70 1.72
CA PRO A 107 7.50 -12.61 0.97
C PRO A 107 6.75 -13.83 0.44
N PHE A 108 7.22 -14.37 -0.69
CA PHE A 108 6.70 -15.63 -1.24
C PHE A 108 7.01 -16.81 -0.32
N GLU A 109 6.08 -17.75 -0.20
CA GLU A 109 6.25 -18.93 0.66
C GLU A 109 6.79 -20.15 -0.11
N GLY A 110 6.68 -20.14 -1.44
CA GLY A 110 7.02 -21.23 -2.34
C GLY A 110 7.02 -20.77 -3.80
N ASP A 111 7.05 -21.73 -4.72
CA ASP A 111 6.85 -21.45 -6.15
C ASP A 111 5.49 -20.76 -6.37
N ALA A 112 5.48 -19.75 -7.22
CA ALA A 112 4.34 -18.86 -7.32
C ALA A 112 4.14 -18.33 -8.74
N THR A 113 2.87 -18.13 -9.11
CA THR A 113 2.52 -17.23 -10.21
C THR A 113 2.32 -15.83 -9.65
N LEU A 114 2.91 -14.83 -10.31
CA LEU A 114 2.85 -13.43 -9.91
C LEU A 114 2.17 -12.60 -10.99
N GLN A 115 1.15 -11.85 -10.62
CA GLN A 115 0.58 -10.78 -11.42
C GLN A 115 0.67 -9.48 -10.62
N LEU A 116 1.21 -8.43 -11.24
CA LEU A 116 1.31 -7.10 -10.64
C LEU A 116 0.12 -6.27 -11.14
N LEU A 117 -0.73 -5.81 -10.23
CA LEU A 117 -1.91 -5.01 -10.57
C LEU A 117 -1.61 -3.53 -10.36
N LYS A 118 -2.01 -2.72 -11.35
CA LYS A 118 -1.93 -1.27 -11.29
C LYS A 118 -3.29 -0.70 -10.92
N PHE A 119 -3.34 0.61 -10.71
CA PHE A 119 -4.59 1.28 -10.32
C PHE A 119 -5.74 1.12 -11.34
N ASP A 120 -5.44 0.82 -12.60
CA ASP A 120 -6.48 0.62 -13.61
C ASP A 120 -7.28 -0.69 -13.41
N ASP A 121 -6.73 -1.65 -12.68
CA ASP A 121 -7.36 -2.94 -12.36
C ASP A 121 -8.42 -2.77 -11.24
N ASP A 122 -9.59 -3.40 -11.40
CA ASP A 122 -10.69 -3.21 -10.46
C ASP A 122 -10.40 -3.77 -9.05
N GLU A 123 -9.68 -4.89 -8.96
CA GLU A 123 -9.24 -5.46 -7.68
C GLU A 123 -8.20 -4.58 -6.97
N ALA A 124 -7.32 -3.93 -7.73
CA ALA A 124 -6.39 -2.95 -7.19
C ALA A 124 -7.12 -1.69 -6.68
N LYS A 125 -8.14 -1.20 -7.40
CA LYS A 125 -8.99 -0.09 -6.92
C LYS A 125 -9.70 -0.44 -5.62
N GLN A 126 -10.20 -1.67 -5.48
CA GLN A 126 -10.85 -2.12 -4.25
C GLN A 126 -9.88 -2.08 -3.06
N VAL A 127 -8.67 -2.61 -3.22
CA VAL A 127 -7.63 -2.56 -2.19
C VAL A 127 -7.23 -1.11 -1.88
N PHE A 128 -7.06 -0.27 -2.89
CA PHE A 128 -6.71 1.13 -2.72
C PHE A 128 -7.78 1.91 -1.95
N TRP A 129 -9.05 1.72 -2.27
CA TRP A 129 -10.17 2.36 -1.56
C TRP A 129 -10.35 1.84 -0.14
N HIS A 130 -10.11 0.55 0.09
CA HIS A 130 -10.11 -0.02 1.43
C HIS A 130 -9.01 0.63 2.30
N SER A 131 -7.77 0.72 1.80
CA SER A 131 -6.68 1.40 2.49
C SER A 131 -6.96 2.89 2.73
N SER A 132 -7.56 3.58 1.75
CA SER A 132 -7.94 4.99 1.88
C SER A 132 -8.99 5.21 2.96
N ALA A 133 -9.95 4.28 3.10
CA ALA A 133 -10.96 4.32 4.14
C ALA A 133 -10.36 4.14 5.54
N HIS A 134 -9.31 3.33 5.70
CA HIS A 134 -8.55 3.23 6.96
C HIS A 134 -7.83 4.52 7.32
N VAL A 135 -7.20 5.20 6.35
CA VAL A 135 -6.54 6.50 6.57
C VAL A 135 -7.57 7.56 7.02
N LEU A 136 -8.74 7.59 6.39
CA LEU A 136 -9.84 8.45 6.81
C LEU A 136 -10.35 8.08 8.22
N GLY A 137 -10.42 6.79 8.51
CA GLY A 137 -10.79 6.28 9.82
C GLY A 137 -9.84 6.75 10.91
N GLU A 138 -8.52 6.62 10.69
CA GLU A 138 -7.50 7.14 11.61
C GLU A 138 -7.64 8.64 11.83
N ALA A 139 -7.84 9.41 10.75
CA ALA A 139 -8.07 10.85 10.85
C ALA A 139 -9.33 11.16 11.69
N MET A 140 -10.40 10.39 11.55
CA MET A 140 -11.62 10.53 12.36
C MET A 140 -11.39 10.20 13.84
N GLU A 141 -10.63 9.15 14.16
CA GLU A 141 -10.28 8.81 15.54
C GLU A 141 -9.43 9.93 16.18
N ARG A 142 -8.46 10.49 15.44
CA ARG A 142 -7.53 11.51 15.94
C ARG A 142 -8.09 12.93 15.97
N TYR A 143 -8.96 13.29 15.02
CA TYR A 143 -9.50 14.66 14.88
C TYR A 143 -10.85 14.81 15.58
N CYS A 144 -11.77 13.87 15.35
CA CYS A 144 -13.15 13.95 15.83
C CYS A 144 -13.38 13.18 17.14
N GLY A 145 -12.43 12.33 17.58
CA GLY A 145 -12.61 11.45 18.74
C GLY A 145 -13.62 10.33 18.49
N GLY A 146 -13.84 9.97 17.22
CA GLY A 146 -14.71 8.86 16.86
C GLY A 146 -14.15 7.53 17.35
N HIS A 147 -15.03 6.58 17.68
CA HIS A 147 -14.65 5.21 18.00
C HIS A 147 -15.03 4.30 16.84
N LEU A 148 -14.04 3.74 16.15
CA LEU A 148 -14.28 2.75 15.11
C LEU A 148 -14.34 1.35 15.71
N CYS A 149 -15.47 0.69 15.51
CA CYS A 149 -15.72 -0.67 16.01
C CYS A 149 -15.66 -1.73 14.90
N TYR A 150 -16.00 -1.35 13.67
CA TYR A 150 -15.96 -2.21 12.49
C TYR A 150 -15.24 -1.47 11.36
N GLY A 151 -14.24 -2.14 10.77
CA GLY A 151 -13.56 -1.64 9.58
C GLY A 151 -14.43 -1.77 8.32
N PRO A 152 -14.08 -1.05 7.24
CA PRO A 152 -14.71 -1.18 5.92
C PRO A 152 -14.51 -2.55 5.28
#